data_AF-A0A9E3BGP3-F1
#
_entry.id   AF-A0A9E3BGP3-F1
#
_cell.length_a   1.000
_cell.length_b   1.000
_cell.length_c   1.000
_cell.angle_alpha   90.00
_cell.angle_beta   90.00
_cell.angle_gamma   90.00
#
_symmetry.space_group_name_H-M   'P 1'
#
loop_
_entity.id
_entity.type
_entity.pdbx_description
1 polymer ?
#
loop_
_entity_poly.entity_id
_entity_poly.type
_entity_poly.pdbx_seq_one_letter_code
_entity_poly.pdbx_strand_id
1 'polypeptide(L)' 'MTKGSVVTIERHIIEEERQFPEATGAFSNILYDIAFAAKVIAGEVRRAGLGN' A
#
# COMPACT_ATOMS: atom_id res chain seq x y z
N MET A 1 1.02 -23.07 2.88
CA MET A 1 1.30 -21.67 3.28
C MET A 1 2.62 -21.65 4.03
N THR A 2 3.68 -21.11 3.42
CA THR A 2 5.03 -21.07 4.00
C THR A 2 5.12 -19.92 5.01
N LYS A 3 5.36 -20.28 6.26
CA LYS A 3 5.57 -19.39 7.42
C LYS A 3 6.90 -18.63 7.23
N GLY A 4 6.91 -17.63 6.34
CA GLY A 4 8.13 -16.86 6.00
C GLY A 4 8.08 -15.98 4.76
N SER A 5 6.98 -15.94 3.98
CA SER A 5 6.89 -15.00 2.84
C SER A 5 6.51 -13.60 3.32
N VAL A 6 7.34 -12.60 3.05
CA VAL A 6 6.97 -11.19 3.23
C VAL A 6 5.72 -10.90 2.39
N VAL A 7 4.68 -10.37 3.04
CA VAL A 7 3.47 -9.90 2.37
C VAL A 7 3.59 -8.38 2.27
N THR A 8 3.58 -7.85 1.05
CA THR A 8 3.52 -6.40 0.83
C THR A 8 2.09 -5.91 0.92
N ILE A 9 1.90 -4.61 1.16
CA ILE A 9 0.56 -4.00 1.15
C ILE A 9 -0.12 -4.21 -0.20
N GLU A 10 0.61 -4.08 -1.29
CA GLU A 10 0.09 -4.28 -2.65
C GLU A 10 -0.39 -5.73 -2.86
N ARG A 11 0.39 -6.70 -2.38
CA ARG A 11 0.02 -8.11 -2.43
C ARG A 11 -1.24 -8.38 -1.60
N HIS A 12 -1.30 -7.85 -0.38
CA HIS A 12 -2.46 -8.01 0.49
C HIS A 12 -3.73 -7.45 -0.15
N ILE A 13 -3.68 -6.23 -0.70
CA ILE A 13 -4.83 -5.59 -1.35
C ILE A 13 -5.37 -6.45 -2.52
N ILE A 14 -4.49 -6.97 -3.38
CA ILE A 14 -4.89 -7.82 -4.51
C ILE A 14 -5.44 -9.17 -4.05
N GLU A 15 -4.79 -9.79 -3.05
CA GLU A 15 -5.24 -11.08 -2.52
C GLU A 15 -6.61 -10.96 -1.84
N GLU A 16 -6.90 -9.83 -1.19
CA GLU A 16 -8.23 -9.54 -0.64
C GLU A 16 -9.26 -9.22 -1.72
N GLU A 17 -8.95 -8.35 -2.69
CA GLU A 17 -9.89 -8.03 -3.79
C GLU A 17 -10.33 -9.29 -4.57
N ARG A 18 -9.39 -10.21 -4.81
CA ARG A 18 -9.68 -11.49 -5.49
C ARG A 18 -10.67 -12.39 -4.76
N GLN A 19 -10.89 -12.17 -3.47
CA GLN A 19 -11.89 -12.91 -2.69
C GLN A 19 -13.32 -12.41 -2.96
N PHE A 20 -13.48 -11.27 -3.63
CA PHE A 20 -14.77 -10.64 -3.94
C PHE A 20 -14.97 -10.54 -5.46
N PRO A 21 -15.64 -11.52 -6.10
CA PRO A 21 -15.84 -11.56 -7.56
C PRO A 21 -16.57 -10.34 -8.16
N GLU A 22 -17.35 -9.65 -7.34
CA GLU A 22 -18.09 -8.43 -7.68
C GLU A 22 -17.29 -7.15 -7.49
N ALA A 23 -16.09 -7.23 -6.89
CA ALA A 23 -15.27 -6.06 -6.65
C ALA A 23 -14.86 -5.41 -7.97
N THR A 24 -15.11 -4.10 -8.06
CA THR A 24 -14.74 -3.27 -9.22
C THR A 24 -13.30 -2.76 -9.15
N GLY A 25 -12.59 -3.01 -8.04
CA GLY A 25 -11.27 -2.47 -7.75
C GLY A 25 -11.26 -1.00 -7.28
N ALA A 26 -12.43 -0.34 -7.20
CA ALA A 26 -12.49 1.08 -6.81
C ALA A 26 -11.93 1.33 -5.40
N PHE A 27 -12.24 0.46 -4.44
CA PHE A 27 -11.70 0.57 -3.07
C PHE A 27 -10.20 0.30 -3.03
N SER A 28 -9.73 -0.73 -3.74
CA SER A 28 -8.31 -1.06 -3.84
C SER A 28 -7.48 0.08 -4.44
N ASN A 29 -8.01 0.78 -5.43
CA ASN A 29 -7.38 1.97 -6.01
C ASN A 29 -7.20 3.08 -4.95
N ILE A 30 -8.21 3.32 -4.11
CA ILE A 30 -8.09 4.29 -3.01
C ILE A 30 -6.99 3.85 -2.02
N LEU A 31 -6.90 2.55 -1.71
CA LEU A 31 -5.85 2.04 -0.83
C LEU A 31 -4.45 2.20 -1.43
N TYR A 32 -4.31 2.03 -2.75
CA TYR A 32 -3.06 2.30 -3.46
C TYR A 32 -2.67 3.78 -3.37
N ASP A 33 -3.61 4.69 -3.62
CA ASP A 33 -3.37 6.12 -3.55
C ASP A 33 -2.95 6.57 -2.15
N ILE A 34 -3.58 6.03 -1.10
CA ILE A 34 -3.21 6.27 0.29
C ILE A 34 -1.78 5.76 0.57
N ALA A 35 -1.48 4.53 0.16
CA ALA A 35 -0.14 3.95 0.36
C ALA A 35 0.94 4.77 -0.35
N PHE A 36 0.63 5.28 -1.55
CA PHE A 36 1.53 6.17 -2.30
C PHE A 36 1.73 7.51 -1.58
N ALA A 37 0.63 8.18 -1.19
CA ALA A 37 0.70 9.45 -0.47
C ALA A 37 1.49 9.34 0.84
N ALA A 38 1.30 8.25 1.59
CA ALA A 38 2.05 7.98 2.81
C ALA A 38 3.56 7.83 2.54
N LYS A 39 3.96 7.15 1.45
CA LYS A 39 5.36 7.03 1.05
C LYS A 39 5.97 8.40 0.72
N VAL A 40 5.23 9.27 0.03
CA VAL A 40 5.66 10.65 -0.29
C VAL A 40 5.86 11.45 0.99
N ILE A 41 4.85 11.52 1.86
CA ILE A 41 4.91 12.25 3.14
C ILE A 41 6.09 11.76 3.97
N ALA A 42 6.27 10.45 4.08
CA ALA A 42 7.38 9.89 4.84
C ALA A 42 8.74 10.22 4.22
N GLY A 43 8.81 10.42 2.90
CA GLY A 43 10.01 10.94 2.23
C GLY A 43 10.33 12.37 2.66
N GLU A 44 9.33 13.26 2.66
CA GLU A 44 9.48 14.65 3.08
C GLU A 44 9.85 14.77 4.56
N VAL A 45 9.14 14.04 5.44
CA VAL A 45 9.39 14.06 6.88
C VAL A 45 10.81 13.60 7.22
N ARG A 46 11.33 12.57 6.54
CA ARG A 46 12.72 12.11 6.74
C ARG A 46 13.76 13.16 6.36
N ARG A 47 13.45 14.02 5.38
CA ARG A 47 14.34 15.09 4.91
C ARG A 47 14.16 16.40 5.67
N ALA A 48 13.03 16.60 6.36
CA ALA A 48 12.72 17.85 7.06
C ALA A 48 13.76 18.26 8.12
N GLY A 49 14.50 17.28 8.69
CA GLY A 49 15.60 17.54 9.64
C GLY A 49 16.99 17.62 9.01
N LEU A 50 17.12 17.31 7.71
CA LEU A 50 18.39 17.36 6.97
C LEU A 50 18.59 18.74 6.36
N GLY A 51 18.35 19.80 7.14
CA GLY A 51 18.40 21.19 6.69
C GLY A 51 19.60 21.48 5.79
N ASN A 52 19.40 22.38 4.83
CA ASN A 52 20.52 23.06 4.19
C ASN A 52 21.39 23.74 5.25
#